data_AF-A0AAD4E9F2-F1
#
_entry.id   AF-A0AAD4E9F2-F1
#
_cell.length_a   1.000
_cell.length_b   1.000
_cell.length_c   1.000
_cell.angle_alpha   90.00
_cell.angle_beta   90.00
_cell.angle_gamma   90.00
#
_symmetry.space_group_name_H-M   'P 1'
#
loop_
_entity.id
_entity.type
_entity.pdbx_description
1 polymer ?
#
loop_
_entity_poly.entity_id
_entity_poly.type
_entity_poly.pdbx_seq_one_letter_code
_entity_poly.pdbx_strand_id
1 'polypeptide(L)'
;MADSADATVRDKTPPRNSTLSADLETGLKSTPLAVGSAAVSEHISTVGVEVNDVRPWIARDVQNFEKCKADTMLQELLARCTGRSQNLSVNEKSKLLETALNAVLPICNAGAVAQEIKGHLTNFCDTNLEPLTYAPFVKAANCALRELSKVNVDGIPAFKVDDKTNILLHVNDPMPIYQDHQDKQSERKPDVVVVSHQTALGTKAHETQESQVLTETACKSPKDNFQWTDVRSTLEFKRTRKSLTHPPSVYKTDYVVPSPSAQYMEYRKDANGPAKPTGSTPATGSAQTPHEASNELRPSSQLSRGVKRKRDEDRTKEKEPRKPHPVVQNGLYVAEMFAAHIARQHVISFIVNNDYIYIWFCDRETTIQGAAINFVQDLPRWLVLLLIMQRMGYEQWGLNRVFEPEPGFSGKVMIEDAQIDLELDVKSKERVTHFGIRGRATTVFPVKSEALSGRQRDPCFLNESHELVAKLYWPEETRQSEPDILKEVYKIAQTDPDVRGHVPELVWFHKFEETSTSKIRVALGLKDAERAEQGSRVLYVIVFRKLIPITTLSGEEFIAAWWQVVNCHRALWKGGVLHRDVSPSNLMVYRLRGQFIGVLNDYDLSSFK
;
A
#
# COMPACT_ATOMS: atom_id res chain seq x y z
N MET A 1 75.44 29.45 -9.58
CA MET A 1 75.33 30.67 -8.76
C MET A 1 73.85 31.04 -8.68
N ALA A 2 73.46 31.65 -7.56
CA ALA A 2 72.26 32.45 -7.27
C ALA A 2 71.05 32.48 -8.25
N ASP A 3 69.90 32.18 -7.65
CA ASP A 3 68.64 32.96 -7.65
C ASP A 3 67.55 32.77 -8.71
N SER A 4 66.36 33.22 -8.31
CA SER A 4 65.03 32.63 -8.56
C SER A 4 64.05 33.59 -9.22
N ALA A 5 63.00 33.05 -9.87
CA ALA A 5 61.60 33.48 -9.70
C ALA A 5 60.60 32.68 -10.58
N ASP A 6 59.84 31.79 -9.92
CA ASP A 6 58.35 31.66 -9.93
C ASP A 6 57.48 31.45 -11.22
N ALA A 7 56.22 31.05 -10.97
CA ALA A 7 55.02 31.02 -11.82
C ALA A 7 54.69 29.77 -12.68
N THR A 8 54.29 28.70 -11.98
CA THR A 8 53.14 27.80 -12.27
C THR A 8 52.57 27.66 -13.70
N VAL A 9 52.59 26.44 -14.24
CA VAL A 9 51.68 25.97 -15.31
C VAL A 9 50.89 24.74 -14.80
N ARG A 10 49.56 24.76 -14.97
CA ARG A 10 48.67 23.63 -14.66
C ARG A 10 48.72 22.62 -15.79
N ASP A 11 49.11 21.37 -15.48
CA ASP A 11 49.07 20.29 -16.46
C ASP A 11 47.65 19.74 -16.67
N LYS A 12 47.35 19.29 -17.89
CA LYS A 12 45.97 18.99 -18.34
C LYS A 12 45.65 17.50 -18.23
N THR A 13 44.49 17.17 -17.67
CA THR A 13 43.94 15.82 -17.67
C THR A 13 43.71 15.31 -19.11
N PRO A 14 44.13 14.09 -19.48
CA PRO A 14 43.92 13.55 -20.83
C PRO A 14 42.45 13.21 -21.10
N PRO A 15 42.00 13.26 -22.37
CA PRO A 15 40.61 13.00 -22.75
C PRO A 15 40.24 11.52 -22.60
N ARG A 16 39.00 11.25 -22.18
CA ARG A 16 38.45 9.89 -22.14
C ARG A 16 38.23 9.35 -23.55
N ASN A 17 38.92 8.27 -23.91
CA ASN A 17 38.58 7.48 -25.09
C ASN A 17 37.19 6.86 -24.93
N SER A 18 36.28 7.18 -25.86
CA SER A 18 34.92 6.67 -25.91
C SER A 18 34.81 5.52 -26.92
N THR A 19 35.41 4.37 -26.60
CA THR A 19 35.28 3.08 -27.32
C THR A 19 35.89 1.99 -26.44
N LEU A 20 35.29 0.79 -26.41
CA LEU A 20 35.33 -0.20 -25.31
C LEU A 20 34.38 0.19 -24.15
N SER A 21 33.34 -0.58 -23.80
CA SER A 21 32.90 -1.92 -24.26
C SER A 21 31.37 -1.98 -24.29
N ALA A 22 30.79 -2.55 -25.37
CA ALA A 22 29.35 -2.77 -25.48
C ALA A 22 28.85 -3.99 -24.68
N ASP A 23 29.77 -4.76 -24.08
CA ASP A 23 29.49 -6.05 -23.41
C ASP A 23 29.26 -5.91 -21.89
N LEU A 24 28.81 -4.75 -21.41
CA LEU A 24 28.54 -4.46 -19.99
C LEU A 24 27.07 -4.11 -19.70
N GLU A 25 26.16 -4.46 -20.62
CA GLU A 25 24.71 -4.24 -20.46
C GLU A 25 23.97 -5.33 -19.65
N THR A 26 24.67 -6.31 -19.07
CA THR A 26 24.09 -7.27 -18.09
C THR A 26 24.17 -6.78 -16.64
N GLY A 27 24.19 -5.46 -16.43
CA GLY A 27 24.05 -4.86 -15.11
C GLY A 27 22.67 -5.19 -14.51
N LEU A 28 22.65 -6.07 -13.50
CA LEU A 28 21.48 -6.36 -12.66
C LEU A 28 20.93 -5.04 -12.07
N LYS A 29 19.88 -4.51 -12.71
CA LYS A 29 19.17 -3.30 -12.25
C LYS A 29 18.48 -3.64 -10.93
N SER A 30 18.96 -3.07 -9.83
CA SER A 30 18.56 -3.37 -8.45
C SER A 30 17.11 -3.01 -8.10
N THR A 31 16.40 -2.39 -9.03
CA THR A 31 14.95 -2.16 -9.02
C THR A 31 14.46 -2.24 -10.46
N PRO A 32 13.34 -2.94 -10.76
CA PRO A 32 12.64 -2.75 -12.02
C PRO A 32 12.27 -1.28 -12.22
N LEU A 33 12.13 -0.81 -13.46
CA LEU A 33 11.84 0.60 -13.83
C LEU A 33 10.47 1.15 -13.35
N ALA A 34 9.82 0.46 -12.41
CA ALA A 34 8.60 0.88 -11.75
C ALA A 34 8.89 1.95 -10.68
N VAL A 35 9.01 3.21 -11.10
CA VAL A 35 9.02 4.40 -10.21
C VAL A 35 7.61 4.63 -9.63
N GLY A 36 7.15 3.67 -8.82
CA GLY A 36 5.84 3.59 -8.18
C GLY A 36 5.72 4.36 -6.86
N SER A 37 4.71 4.07 -6.02
CA SER A 37 4.59 4.69 -4.70
C SER A 37 5.76 4.32 -3.78
N ALA A 38 6.29 3.09 -3.90
CA ALA A 38 7.45 2.60 -3.17
C ALA A 38 8.63 3.60 -3.17
N ALA A 39 9.03 4.05 -4.38
CA ALA A 39 10.20 4.90 -4.60
C ALA A 39 10.05 6.35 -4.09
N VAL A 40 8.86 6.73 -3.61
CA VAL A 40 8.59 8.06 -3.04
C VAL A 40 8.17 7.97 -1.58
N SER A 41 7.49 6.91 -1.18
CA SER A 41 7.07 6.69 0.21
C SER A 41 8.24 6.58 1.18
N GLU A 42 9.32 5.90 0.77
CA GLU A 42 10.58 5.79 1.52
C GLU A 42 11.25 7.17 1.77
N HIS A 43 10.76 8.22 1.10
CA HIS A 43 11.32 9.57 1.13
C HIS A 43 10.26 10.69 1.23
N ILE A 44 9.02 10.42 1.66
CA ILE A 44 7.96 11.46 1.77
C ILE A 44 8.39 12.65 2.63
N SER A 45 9.23 12.41 3.64
CA SER A 45 9.84 13.44 4.49
C SER A 45 11.05 14.16 3.87
N THR A 46 11.72 13.59 2.86
CA THR A 46 13.02 14.07 2.33
C THR A 46 12.99 14.58 0.88
N VAL A 47 12.07 14.12 0.01
CA VAL A 47 11.89 14.71 -1.35
C VAL A 47 10.84 15.84 -1.39
N GLY A 48 10.25 16.20 -0.25
CA GLY A 48 9.23 17.26 -0.17
C GLY A 48 7.88 16.89 -0.81
N VAL A 49 7.63 15.60 -1.07
CA VAL A 49 6.34 15.14 -1.62
C VAL A 49 5.28 15.15 -0.53
N GLU A 50 4.14 15.79 -0.81
CA GLU A 50 3.01 15.76 0.11
C GLU A 50 2.19 14.48 -0.03
N VAL A 51 1.77 13.91 1.11
CA VAL A 51 0.89 12.74 1.20
C VAL A 51 -0.41 12.92 0.38
N ASN A 52 -0.88 14.15 0.23
CA ASN A 52 -2.08 14.46 -0.55
C ASN A 52 -1.85 14.57 -2.06
N ASP A 53 -0.60 14.64 -2.54
CA ASP A 53 -0.28 14.65 -3.97
C ASP A 53 0.25 13.32 -4.50
N VAL A 54 0.22 12.22 -3.73
CA VAL A 54 0.79 10.92 -4.15
C VAL A 54 0.12 10.26 -5.38
N ARG A 55 -0.92 10.90 -5.94
CA ARG A 55 -1.76 10.41 -7.03
C ARG A 55 -0.97 9.91 -8.26
N PRO A 56 0.09 10.60 -8.76
CA PRO A 56 0.85 10.12 -9.92
C PRO A 56 1.58 8.80 -9.69
N TRP A 57 1.96 8.50 -8.45
CA TRP A 57 2.70 7.28 -8.11
C TRP A 57 1.77 6.12 -7.82
N ILE A 58 0.68 6.36 -7.08
CA ILE A 58 -0.43 5.40 -6.94
C ILE A 58 -0.98 5.02 -8.32
N ALA A 59 -1.15 6.00 -9.22
CA ALA A 59 -1.57 5.77 -10.60
C ALA A 59 -0.64 4.83 -11.39
N ARG A 60 0.68 4.85 -11.15
CA ARG A 60 1.65 3.92 -11.76
C ARG A 60 1.60 2.52 -11.17
N ASP A 61 1.12 2.38 -9.93
CA ASP A 61 1.00 1.09 -9.24
C ASP A 61 -0.25 0.32 -9.67
N VAL A 62 -1.33 1.04 -9.93
CA VAL A 62 -2.60 0.49 -10.45
C VAL A 62 -2.68 0.47 -11.98
N GLN A 63 -1.66 0.94 -12.69
CA GLN A 63 -1.63 0.93 -14.18
C GLN A 63 -1.39 -0.47 -14.75
N ASN A 64 -0.47 -1.23 -14.15
CA ASN A 64 -0.01 -2.52 -14.64
C ASN A 64 -0.55 -3.66 -13.77
N PHE A 65 -1.86 -3.68 -13.57
CA PHE A 65 -2.54 -4.73 -12.80
C PHE A 65 -2.60 -6.05 -13.57
N GLU A 66 -2.48 -7.16 -12.84
CA GLU A 66 -2.69 -8.51 -13.38
C GLU A 66 -4.19 -8.80 -13.52
N LYS A 67 -4.57 -9.61 -14.51
CA LYS A 67 -5.96 -9.89 -14.84
C LYS A 67 -6.29 -11.37 -14.61
N CYS A 68 -7.31 -11.67 -13.83
CA CYS A 68 -7.87 -13.03 -13.71
C CYS A 68 -9.37 -13.06 -14.03
N LYS A 69 -9.94 -14.25 -14.24
CA LYS A 69 -11.39 -14.40 -14.47
C LYS A 69 -12.16 -14.23 -13.16
N ALA A 70 -13.43 -13.82 -13.25
CA ALA A 70 -14.32 -13.66 -12.09
C ALA A 70 -14.39 -14.96 -11.27
N ASP A 71 -14.72 -16.07 -11.93
CA ASP A 71 -14.87 -17.38 -11.29
C ASP A 71 -13.55 -17.86 -10.68
N THR A 72 -12.41 -17.61 -11.30
CA THR A 72 -11.08 -17.94 -10.74
C THR A 72 -10.78 -17.13 -9.48
N MET A 73 -11.16 -15.84 -9.44
CA MET A 73 -11.06 -15.04 -8.21
C MET A 73 -11.99 -15.58 -7.12
N LEU A 74 -13.28 -15.81 -7.43
CA LEU A 74 -14.26 -16.35 -6.47
C LEU A 74 -13.83 -17.72 -5.92
N GLN A 75 -13.34 -18.62 -6.78
CA GLN A 75 -12.79 -19.93 -6.43
C GLN A 75 -11.67 -19.84 -5.40
N GLU A 76 -10.70 -18.94 -5.59
CA GLU A 76 -9.58 -18.77 -4.67
C GLU A 76 -10.00 -18.07 -3.37
N LEU A 77 -10.88 -17.07 -3.43
CA LEU A 77 -11.39 -16.42 -2.21
C LEU A 77 -12.28 -17.37 -1.37
N LEU A 78 -13.09 -18.23 -2.00
CA LEU A 78 -13.81 -19.32 -1.33
C LEU A 78 -12.83 -20.31 -0.68
N ALA A 79 -11.79 -20.72 -1.42
CA ALA A 79 -10.76 -21.61 -0.93
C ALA A 79 -10.04 -21.03 0.31
N ARG A 80 -9.84 -19.71 0.37
CA ARG A 80 -9.29 -19.00 1.54
C ARG A 80 -10.17 -19.05 2.77
N CYS A 81 -11.50 -18.97 2.61
CA CYS A 81 -12.43 -19.14 3.74
C CYS A 81 -12.32 -20.52 4.39
N THR A 82 -11.92 -21.57 3.66
CA THR A 82 -11.78 -22.94 4.21
C THR A 82 -10.58 -23.13 5.16
N GLY A 83 -9.65 -22.16 5.22
CA GLY A 83 -8.35 -22.32 5.87
C GLY A 83 -7.38 -23.27 5.14
N ARG A 84 -7.75 -23.79 3.96
CA ARG A 84 -6.99 -24.79 3.19
C ARG A 84 -6.62 -24.34 1.76
N SER A 85 -6.62 -23.03 1.44
CA SER A 85 -6.54 -22.57 0.02
C SER A 85 -5.32 -23.06 -0.76
N GLN A 86 -4.19 -23.27 -0.07
CA GLN A 86 -2.94 -23.80 -0.65
C GLN A 86 -3.01 -25.32 -0.98
N ASN A 87 -3.99 -26.04 -0.43
CA ASN A 87 -4.11 -27.51 -0.55
C ASN A 87 -5.24 -27.97 -1.47
N LEU A 88 -6.14 -27.09 -1.92
CA LEU A 88 -7.25 -27.46 -2.81
C LEU A 88 -6.80 -27.42 -4.28
N SER A 89 -7.07 -28.50 -5.01
CA SER A 89 -6.90 -28.56 -6.46
C SER A 89 -7.88 -27.66 -7.20
N VAL A 90 -7.58 -27.33 -8.47
CA VAL A 90 -8.47 -26.52 -9.33
C VAL A 90 -9.87 -27.13 -9.45
N ASN A 91 -9.98 -28.46 -9.47
CA ASN A 91 -11.26 -29.18 -9.51
C ASN A 91 -12.05 -29.03 -8.21
N GLU A 92 -11.39 -29.11 -7.05
CA GLU A 92 -12.03 -28.88 -5.75
C GLU A 92 -12.49 -27.43 -5.58
N LYS A 93 -11.67 -26.45 -5.98
CA LYS A 93 -12.07 -25.04 -5.97
C LYS A 93 -13.27 -24.78 -6.89
N SER A 94 -13.28 -25.40 -8.08
CA SER A 94 -14.40 -25.32 -9.02
C SER A 94 -15.70 -25.92 -8.44
N LYS A 95 -15.61 -27.11 -7.83
CA LYS A 95 -16.73 -27.75 -7.14
C LYS A 95 -17.24 -26.91 -5.96
N LEU A 96 -16.34 -26.25 -5.23
CA LEU A 96 -16.70 -25.36 -4.11
C LEU A 96 -17.51 -24.16 -4.60
N LEU A 97 -17.11 -23.54 -5.73
CA LEU A 97 -17.88 -22.47 -6.38
C LEU A 97 -19.24 -22.96 -6.87
N GLU A 98 -19.31 -24.12 -7.54
CA GLU A 98 -20.58 -24.71 -8.00
C GLU A 98 -21.53 -24.98 -6.82
N THR A 99 -21.02 -25.56 -5.74
CA THR A 99 -21.79 -25.84 -4.51
C THR A 99 -22.30 -24.54 -3.88
N ALA A 100 -21.47 -23.50 -3.80
CA ALA A 100 -21.86 -22.19 -3.30
C ALA A 100 -22.92 -21.51 -4.18
N LEU A 101 -22.76 -21.55 -5.51
CA LEU A 101 -23.73 -21.01 -6.47
C LEU A 101 -25.09 -21.69 -6.34
N ASN A 102 -25.12 -23.02 -6.23
CA ASN A 102 -26.35 -23.79 -6.01
C ASN A 102 -27.00 -23.48 -4.66
N ALA A 103 -26.21 -23.26 -3.60
CA ALA A 103 -26.71 -22.92 -2.27
C ALA A 103 -27.33 -21.51 -2.18
N VAL A 104 -26.83 -20.53 -2.95
CA VAL A 104 -27.41 -19.16 -2.96
C VAL A 104 -28.55 -18.98 -3.97
N LEU A 105 -28.71 -19.87 -4.94
CA LEU A 105 -29.73 -19.76 -5.99
C LEU A 105 -31.18 -19.68 -5.46
N PRO A 106 -31.58 -20.36 -4.36
CA PRO A 106 -32.89 -20.15 -3.74
C PRO A 106 -33.11 -18.72 -3.25
N ILE A 107 -32.10 -18.07 -2.66
CA ILE A 107 -32.19 -16.67 -2.20
C ILE A 107 -32.38 -15.70 -3.38
N CYS A 108 -31.83 -16.04 -4.54
CA CYS A 108 -31.99 -15.23 -5.76
C CYS A 108 -33.43 -15.27 -6.31
N ASN A 109 -34.18 -16.35 -6.05
CA ASN A 109 -35.37 -16.70 -6.83
C ASN A 109 -36.65 -16.90 -6.02
N ALA A 110 -36.58 -17.35 -4.76
CA ALA A 110 -37.73 -17.82 -3.99
C ALA A 110 -38.00 -16.98 -2.72
N GLY A 111 -39.29 -16.87 -2.37
CA GLY A 111 -39.74 -16.20 -1.15
C GLY A 111 -39.73 -14.67 -1.20
N ALA A 112 -40.18 -14.05 -0.11
CA ALA A 112 -40.30 -12.60 0.01
C ALA A 112 -38.93 -11.89 -0.09
N VAL A 113 -37.87 -12.49 0.45
CA VAL A 113 -36.54 -11.85 0.48
C VAL A 113 -35.92 -11.76 -0.92
N ALA A 114 -36.15 -12.74 -1.80
CA ALA A 114 -35.74 -12.62 -3.20
C ALA A 114 -36.40 -11.41 -3.89
N GLN A 115 -37.65 -11.09 -3.54
CA GLN A 115 -38.36 -9.92 -4.05
C GLN A 115 -37.88 -8.62 -3.40
N GLU A 116 -37.52 -8.64 -2.11
CA GLU A 116 -36.91 -7.52 -1.38
C GLU A 116 -35.57 -7.11 -2.05
N ILE A 117 -34.67 -8.08 -2.28
CA ILE A 117 -33.39 -7.87 -2.97
C ILE A 117 -33.61 -7.36 -4.40
N LYS A 118 -34.49 -8.00 -5.19
CA LYS A 118 -34.85 -7.54 -6.55
C LYS A 118 -35.45 -6.13 -6.55
N GLY A 119 -36.27 -5.77 -5.56
CA GLY A 119 -36.82 -4.42 -5.40
C GLY A 119 -35.75 -3.37 -5.11
N HIS A 120 -34.80 -3.68 -4.22
CA HIS A 120 -33.65 -2.79 -3.95
C HIS A 120 -32.72 -2.63 -5.17
N LEU A 121 -32.46 -3.70 -5.92
CA LEU A 121 -31.69 -3.64 -7.17
C LEU A 121 -32.45 -2.92 -8.30
N THR A 122 -33.78 -3.00 -8.33
CA THR A 122 -34.62 -2.19 -9.25
C THR A 122 -34.49 -0.71 -8.93
N ASN A 123 -34.64 -0.33 -7.65
CA ASN A 123 -34.42 1.06 -7.21
C ASN A 123 -32.99 1.56 -7.51
N PHE A 124 -31.97 0.70 -7.43
CA PHE A 124 -30.61 1.02 -7.88
C PHE A 124 -30.55 1.30 -9.39
N CYS A 125 -31.26 0.52 -10.21
CA CYS A 125 -31.32 0.71 -11.66
C CYS A 125 -32.02 2.02 -12.04
N ASP A 126 -33.17 2.30 -11.43
CA ASP A 126 -33.97 3.52 -11.65
C ASP A 126 -33.24 4.82 -11.23
N THR A 127 -32.33 4.72 -10.26
CA THR A 127 -31.62 5.88 -9.72
C THR A 127 -30.45 6.32 -10.61
N ASN A 128 -30.50 7.54 -11.15
CA ASN A 128 -29.50 8.07 -12.09
C ASN A 128 -28.38 8.93 -11.46
N LEU A 129 -28.52 9.37 -10.21
CA LEU A 129 -27.51 10.15 -9.48
C LEU A 129 -26.66 9.25 -8.57
N GLU A 130 -25.34 9.29 -8.76
CA GLU A 130 -24.36 8.43 -8.07
C GLU A 130 -24.60 8.31 -6.55
N PRO A 131 -24.69 9.38 -5.74
CA PRO A 131 -24.87 9.25 -4.28
C PRO A 131 -26.21 8.63 -3.86
N LEU A 132 -27.26 8.81 -4.66
CA LEU A 132 -28.56 8.20 -4.39
C LEU A 132 -28.56 6.69 -4.65
N THR A 133 -27.57 6.15 -5.39
CA THR A 133 -27.46 4.71 -5.64
C THR A 133 -26.91 3.93 -4.45
N TYR A 134 -26.23 4.60 -3.50
CA TYR A 134 -25.52 3.91 -2.41
C TYR A 134 -26.49 3.20 -1.47
N ALA A 135 -27.55 3.88 -1.03
CA ALA A 135 -28.55 3.29 -0.13
C ALA A 135 -29.29 2.09 -0.74
N PRO A 136 -29.83 2.12 -1.98
CA PRO A 136 -30.38 0.93 -2.64
C PRO A 136 -29.41 -0.25 -2.72
N PHE A 137 -28.13 -0.01 -3.05
CA PHE A 137 -27.10 -1.06 -3.09
C PHE A 137 -26.86 -1.66 -1.71
N VAL A 138 -26.66 -0.82 -0.69
CA VAL A 138 -26.43 -1.23 0.69
C VAL A 138 -27.61 -2.02 1.25
N LYS A 139 -28.87 -1.64 0.94
CA LYS A 139 -30.05 -2.42 1.30
C LYS A 139 -30.05 -3.81 0.66
N ALA A 140 -29.78 -3.90 -0.65
CA ALA A 140 -29.70 -5.18 -1.34
C ALA A 140 -28.61 -6.09 -0.73
N ALA A 141 -27.43 -5.54 -0.45
CA ALA A 141 -26.30 -6.27 0.09
C ALA A 141 -26.54 -6.75 1.54
N ASN A 142 -27.01 -5.88 2.43
CA ASN A 142 -27.25 -6.23 3.82
C ASN A 142 -28.46 -7.17 3.98
N CYS A 143 -29.48 -7.03 3.12
CA CYS A 143 -30.58 -7.99 3.01
C CYS A 143 -30.10 -9.38 2.57
N ALA A 144 -29.21 -9.45 1.57
CA ALA A 144 -28.58 -10.70 1.16
C ALA A 144 -27.70 -11.30 2.29
N LEU A 145 -26.85 -10.50 2.95
CA LEU A 145 -26.02 -10.94 4.08
C LEU A 145 -26.86 -11.56 5.21
N ARG A 146 -28.02 -10.98 5.53
CA ARG A 146 -28.96 -11.52 6.52
C ARG A 146 -29.41 -12.95 6.19
N GLU A 147 -29.69 -13.26 4.93
CA GLU A 147 -30.07 -14.63 4.52
C GLU A 147 -28.85 -15.54 4.37
N LEU A 148 -27.73 -15.03 3.84
CA LEU A 148 -26.47 -15.76 3.71
C LEU A 148 -25.92 -16.23 5.07
N SER A 149 -26.24 -15.52 6.17
CA SER A 149 -25.92 -15.95 7.54
C SER A 149 -26.51 -17.32 7.90
N LYS A 150 -27.63 -17.70 7.26
CA LYS A 150 -28.38 -18.95 7.47
C LYS A 150 -27.92 -20.07 6.52
N VAL A 151 -27.10 -19.76 5.51
CA VAL A 151 -26.63 -20.71 4.50
C VAL A 151 -25.37 -21.41 4.99
N ASN A 152 -25.44 -22.74 5.04
CA ASN A 152 -24.29 -23.61 5.16
C ASN A 152 -23.94 -24.18 3.78
N VAL A 153 -22.65 -24.20 3.45
CA VAL A 153 -22.12 -24.74 2.19
C VAL A 153 -21.00 -25.70 2.55
N ASP A 154 -21.07 -26.94 2.08
CA ASP A 154 -20.09 -27.97 2.41
C ASP A 154 -18.66 -27.52 2.06
N GLY A 155 -17.75 -27.64 3.02
CA GLY A 155 -16.36 -27.21 2.92
C GLY A 155 -16.10 -25.74 3.27
N ILE A 156 -17.12 -24.88 3.35
CA ILE A 156 -17.01 -23.50 3.84
C ILE A 156 -17.37 -23.46 5.33
N PRO A 157 -16.68 -22.67 6.18
CA PRO A 157 -17.12 -22.49 7.56
C PRO A 157 -18.56 -21.98 7.65
N ALA A 158 -19.28 -22.43 8.68
CA ALA A 158 -20.55 -21.83 9.05
C ALA A 158 -20.36 -20.36 9.48
N PHE A 159 -21.42 -19.55 9.36
CA PHE A 159 -21.42 -18.19 9.87
C PHE A 159 -21.21 -18.17 11.39
N LYS A 160 -20.54 -17.13 11.89
CA LYS A 160 -20.37 -16.87 13.33
C LYS A 160 -20.84 -15.45 13.64
N VAL A 161 -21.44 -15.28 14.81
CA VAL A 161 -21.82 -13.96 15.32
C VAL A 161 -20.63 -13.43 16.13
N ASP A 162 -19.56 -13.05 15.44
CA ASP A 162 -18.33 -12.49 16.03
C ASP A 162 -17.83 -11.26 15.23
N ASP A 163 -16.97 -10.44 15.83
CA ASP A 163 -16.43 -9.22 15.19
C ASP A 163 -15.55 -9.52 13.95
N LYS A 164 -15.07 -10.77 13.84
CA LYS A 164 -14.21 -11.22 12.74
C LYS A 164 -15.00 -11.50 11.47
N THR A 165 -16.27 -11.90 11.56
CA THR A 165 -17.09 -12.35 10.42
C THR A 165 -18.47 -11.69 10.29
N ASN A 166 -19.01 -11.09 11.36
CA ASN A 166 -20.28 -10.35 11.33
C ASN A 166 -20.09 -8.95 10.74
N ILE A 167 -20.05 -8.87 9.41
CA ILE A 167 -19.83 -7.63 8.64
C ILE A 167 -21.13 -6.96 8.18
N LEU A 168 -21.00 -5.68 7.86
CA LEU A 168 -22.04 -4.78 7.35
C LEU A 168 -21.47 -3.91 6.22
N LEU A 169 -22.25 -3.65 5.17
CA LEU A 169 -21.97 -2.53 4.25
C LEU A 169 -22.63 -1.26 4.79
N HIS A 170 -21.88 -0.17 4.88
CA HIS A 170 -22.34 1.11 5.41
C HIS A 170 -22.02 2.24 4.43
N VAL A 171 -23.00 3.08 4.11
CA VAL A 171 -22.79 4.32 3.34
C VAL A 171 -21.88 5.23 4.16
N ASN A 172 -20.75 5.64 3.60
CA ASN A 172 -19.79 6.52 4.27
C ASN A 172 -19.85 7.96 3.71
N ASP A 173 -20.09 8.15 2.41
CA ASP A 173 -20.23 9.49 1.82
C ASP A 173 -21.26 10.36 2.59
N PRO A 174 -20.97 11.65 2.86
CA PRO A 174 -19.77 12.41 2.50
C PRO A 174 -18.66 12.42 3.58
N MET A 175 -18.70 11.50 4.54
CA MET A 175 -17.84 11.55 5.73
C MET A 175 -16.38 11.21 5.39
N PRO A 176 -15.42 12.05 5.85
CA PRO A 176 -14.00 11.77 5.67
C PRO A 176 -13.50 10.70 6.65
N ILE A 177 -12.61 9.84 6.16
CA ILE A 177 -11.75 8.99 6.99
C ILE A 177 -10.34 9.60 6.93
N TYR A 178 -9.75 9.84 8.10
CA TYR A 178 -8.44 10.47 8.25
C TYR A 178 -7.36 9.44 8.59
N GLN A 179 -6.12 9.70 8.16
CA GLN A 179 -4.94 8.92 8.56
C GLN A 179 -3.77 9.85 8.85
N ASP A 180 -3.04 9.56 9.93
CA ASP A 180 -1.82 10.27 10.28
C ASP A 180 -0.58 9.57 9.72
N HIS A 181 0.26 10.35 9.06
CA HIS A 181 1.47 9.98 8.31
C HIS A 181 2.60 10.92 8.71
N GLN A 182 3.30 10.62 9.82
CA GLN A 182 4.49 11.35 10.30
C GLN A 182 4.30 12.90 10.30
N ASP A 183 3.52 13.40 11.25
CA ASP A 183 3.13 14.81 11.42
C ASP A 183 2.27 15.41 10.28
N LYS A 184 1.97 14.68 9.19
CA LYS A 184 0.96 15.05 8.19
C LYS A 184 -0.30 14.20 8.33
N GLN A 185 -1.46 14.77 7.99
CA GLN A 185 -2.73 14.03 7.95
C GLN A 185 -3.26 13.97 6.50
N SER A 186 -3.78 12.81 6.10
CA SER A 186 -4.51 12.62 4.85
C SER A 186 -6.02 12.57 5.10
N GLU A 187 -6.80 13.00 4.11
CA GLU A 187 -8.26 12.89 4.10
C GLU A 187 -8.70 12.11 2.85
N ARG A 188 -9.60 11.13 3.02
CA ARG A 188 -10.28 10.43 1.91
C ARG A 188 -11.76 10.21 2.24
N LYS A 189 -12.58 10.01 1.22
CA LYS A 189 -14.04 9.82 1.33
C LYS A 189 -14.49 8.63 0.47
N PRO A 190 -14.32 7.37 0.93
CA PRO A 190 -14.91 6.21 0.26
C PRO A 190 -16.44 6.32 0.28
N ASP A 191 -17.10 5.91 -0.80
CA ASP A 191 -18.56 6.04 -0.93
C ASP A 191 -19.31 5.11 0.04
N VAL A 192 -18.90 3.84 0.06
CA VAL A 192 -19.41 2.79 0.96
C VAL A 192 -18.23 2.01 1.53
N VAL A 193 -18.32 1.63 2.80
CA VAL A 193 -17.31 0.82 3.50
C VAL A 193 -17.92 -0.51 3.97
N VAL A 194 -17.06 -1.50 4.14
CA VAL A 194 -17.35 -2.75 4.86
C VAL A 194 -16.70 -2.64 6.23
N VAL A 195 -17.51 -2.68 7.28
CA VAL A 195 -17.10 -2.61 8.68
C VAL A 195 -17.69 -3.79 9.44
N SER A 196 -17.25 -4.02 10.68
CA SER A 196 -17.95 -4.97 11.54
C SER A 196 -19.28 -4.39 12.02
N HIS A 197 -20.18 -5.27 12.41
CA HIS A 197 -21.47 -4.92 13.00
C HIS A 197 -21.30 -4.20 14.36
N GLN A 198 -20.19 -4.43 15.06
CA GLN A 198 -19.87 -3.72 16.31
C GLN A 198 -19.42 -2.28 16.05
N THR A 199 -18.50 -2.07 15.09
CA THR A 199 -18.09 -0.71 14.67
C THR A 199 -19.31 0.12 14.25
N ALA A 200 -20.21 -0.47 13.45
CA ALA A 200 -21.37 0.23 12.92
C ALA A 200 -22.38 0.69 13.99
N LEU A 201 -22.45 0.02 15.13
CA LEU A 201 -23.26 0.43 16.28
C LEU A 201 -22.61 1.55 17.10
N GLY A 202 -21.29 1.69 17.00
CA GLY A 202 -20.49 2.58 17.84
C GLY A 202 -20.52 2.20 19.33
N THR A 203 -20.02 3.08 20.17
CA THR A 203 -19.84 2.86 21.62
C THR A 203 -21.14 2.85 22.45
N LYS A 204 -22.32 2.93 21.81
CA LYS A 204 -23.64 2.92 22.48
C LYS A 204 -24.30 1.54 22.52
N ALA A 205 -23.52 0.47 22.34
CA ALA A 205 -23.96 -0.92 22.32
C ALA A 205 -24.37 -1.45 23.71
N HIS A 206 -25.47 -0.93 24.27
CA HIS A 206 -26.15 -1.52 25.44
C HIS A 206 -27.60 -1.94 25.18
N GLU A 207 -28.15 -1.65 23.99
CA GLU A 207 -29.50 -2.05 23.62
C GLU A 207 -29.49 -2.90 22.35
N THR A 208 -30.24 -3.99 22.38
CA THR A 208 -30.49 -4.91 21.26
C THR A 208 -31.28 -4.21 20.16
N GLN A 209 -30.59 -3.46 19.29
CA GLN A 209 -31.19 -2.95 18.07
C GLN A 209 -31.44 -4.11 17.09
N GLU A 210 -32.67 -4.23 16.63
CA GLU A 210 -33.07 -5.23 15.64
C GLU A 210 -32.31 -5.02 14.32
N SER A 211 -32.00 -6.13 13.63
CA SER A 211 -31.24 -6.14 12.37
C SER A 211 -31.77 -5.17 11.29
N GLN A 212 -33.08 -4.87 11.30
CA GLN A 212 -33.68 -3.87 10.41
C GLN A 212 -33.25 -2.43 10.75
N VAL A 213 -33.20 -2.04 12.03
CA VAL A 213 -32.79 -0.68 12.48
C VAL A 213 -31.34 -0.38 12.09
N LEU A 214 -30.47 -1.39 12.22
CA LEU A 214 -29.10 -1.36 11.72
C LEU A 214 -29.04 -1.19 10.21
N THR A 215 -29.83 -1.97 9.46
CA THR A 215 -29.86 -1.88 7.99
C THR A 215 -30.30 -0.49 7.53
N GLU A 216 -31.28 0.13 8.19
CA GLU A 216 -31.70 1.50 7.89
C GLU A 216 -30.66 2.57 8.26
N THR A 217 -29.93 2.36 9.36
CA THR A 217 -28.86 3.26 9.81
C THR A 217 -27.69 3.22 8.82
N ALA A 218 -27.30 2.02 8.39
CA ALA A 218 -26.24 1.78 7.42
C ALA A 218 -26.49 2.40 6.03
N CYS A 219 -27.74 2.74 5.72
CA CYS A 219 -28.12 3.44 4.47
C CYS A 219 -27.85 4.94 4.49
N LYS A 220 -27.38 5.48 5.61
CA LYS A 220 -27.08 6.91 5.83
C LYS A 220 -25.61 7.04 6.18
N SER A 221 -25.05 8.23 5.98
CA SER A 221 -23.72 8.59 6.47
C SER A 221 -23.62 8.34 7.98
N PRO A 222 -22.48 7.84 8.51
CA PRO A 222 -22.32 7.60 9.93
C PRO A 222 -22.33 8.93 10.72
N LYS A 223 -22.70 8.88 12.00
CA LYS A 223 -22.73 10.07 12.87
C LYS A 223 -21.35 10.53 13.28
N ASP A 224 -20.48 9.57 13.53
CA ASP A 224 -19.07 9.72 13.89
C ASP A 224 -18.23 9.13 12.75
N ASN A 225 -17.05 9.68 12.48
CA ASN A 225 -16.21 9.20 11.40
C ASN A 225 -15.62 7.82 11.75
N PHE A 226 -15.66 6.88 10.79
CA PHE A 226 -14.88 5.64 10.89
C PHE A 226 -13.38 5.94 10.88
N GLN A 227 -12.58 5.01 11.41
CA GLN A 227 -11.13 4.97 11.28
C GLN A 227 -10.73 3.90 10.25
N TRP A 228 -9.55 4.03 9.64
CA TRP A 228 -9.09 3.03 8.65
C TRP A 228 -8.85 1.63 9.24
N THR A 229 -8.63 1.52 10.54
CA THR A 229 -8.55 0.26 11.30
C THR A 229 -9.90 -0.47 11.39
N ASP A 230 -11.01 0.27 11.31
CA ASP A 230 -12.36 -0.29 11.30
C ASP A 230 -12.73 -0.90 9.95
N VAL A 231 -12.15 -0.35 8.87
CA VAL A 231 -12.51 -0.67 7.49
C VAL A 231 -11.88 -1.99 7.03
N ARG A 232 -12.74 -2.99 6.81
CA ARG A 232 -12.36 -4.28 6.22
C ARG A 232 -12.13 -4.15 4.71
N SER A 233 -12.99 -3.40 4.02
CA SER A 233 -12.94 -3.11 2.57
C SER A 233 -13.63 -1.78 2.23
N THR A 234 -13.25 -1.17 1.10
CA THR A 234 -13.95 -0.03 0.49
C THR A 234 -14.70 -0.43 -0.78
N LEU A 235 -15.73 0.34 -1.14
CA LEU A 235 -16.39 0.32 -2.43
C LEU A 235 -16.43 1.76 -2.99
N GLU A 236 -15.73 2.02 -4.10
CA GLU A 236 -15.84 3.26 -4.88
C GLU A 236 -16.92 3.10 -5.95
N PHE A 237 -17.92 3.98 -5.98
CA PHE A 237 -19.06 3.91 -6.89
C PHE A 237 -18.88 4.85 -8.07
N LYS A 238 -19.30 4.44 -9.28
CA LYS A 238 -19.39 5.33 -10.43
C LYS A 238 -20.66 5.08 -11.24
N ARG A 239 -21.40 6.15 -11.54
CA ARG A 239 -22.63 6.11 -12.34
C ARG A 239 -22.45 6.90 -13.62
N THR A 240 -22.12 6.20 -14.70
CA THR A 240 -21.91 6.78 -16.04
C THR A 240 -23.09 6.54 -16.99
N ARG A 241 -23.90 5.52 -16.74
CA ARG A 241 -25.11 5.18 -17.52
C ARG A 241 -26.36 5.78 -16.87
N LYS A 242 -27.21 6.40 -17.70
CA LYS A 242 -28.50 6.98 -17.29
C LYS A 242 -29.60 5.95 -17.02
N SER A 243 -29.48 4.75 -17.58
CA SER A 243 -30.41 3.63 -17.43
C SER A 243 -29.61 2.34 -17.39
N LEU A 244 -30.06 1.36 -16.60
CA LEU A 244 -29.50 0.02 -16.47
C LEU A 244 -30.60 -1.01 -16.73
N THR A 245 -30.21 -2.22 -17.12
CA THR A 245 -31.14 -3.34 -17.25
C THR A 245 -31.59 -3.81 -15.87
N HIS A 246 -32.90 -3.91 -15.65
CA HIS A 246 -33.49 -4.31 -14.37
C HIS A 246 -33.19 -5.79 -14.06
N PRO A 247 -33.25 -6.21 -12.79
CA PRO A 247 -33.17 -7.61 -12.38
C PRO A 247 -34.03 -8.56 -13.25
N PRO A 248 -33.49 -9.69 -13.74
CA PRO A 248 -34.31 -10.70 -14.41
C PRO A 248 -35.33 -11.32 -13.44
N SER A 249 -36.44 -11.80 -13.97
CA SER A 249 -37.49 -12.48 -13.19
C SER A 249 -36.96 -13.75 -12.51
N VAL A 250 -36.09 -14.50 -13.19
CA VAL A 250 -35.43 -15.71 -12.71
C VAL A 250 -33.93 -15.64 -13.00
N TYR A 251 -33.12 -15.85 -11.98
CA TYR A 251 -31.65 -15.98 -12.09
C TYR A 251 -31.24 -17.43 -12.34
N LYS A 252 -30.08 -17.57 -12.99
CA LYS A 252 -29.38 -18.82 -13.25
C LYS A 252 -27.88 -18.64 -12.99
N THR A 253 -27.13 -19.74 -12.95
CA THR A 253 -25.68 -19.77 -12.72
C THR A 253 -24.84 -19.69 -14.03
N ASP A 254 -25.48 -19.84 -15.19
CA ASP A 254 -24.90 -19.87 -16.54
C ASP A 254 -24.69 -18.47 -17.18
N TYR A 255 -24.81 -17.39 -16.41
CA TYR A 255 -24.60 -16.03 -16.92
C TYR A 255 -23.18 -15.81 -17.46
N VAL A 256 -23.10 -15.13 -18.60
CA VAL A 256 -21.84 -14.74 -19.25
C VAL A 256 -21.84 -13.22 -19.46
N VAL A 257 -20.77 -12.54 -19.05
CA VAL A 257 -20.59 -11.09 -19.23
C VAL A 257 -20.66 -10.73 -20.73
N PRO A 258 -21.63 -9.91 -21.19
CA PRO A 258 -21.90 -9.76 -22.63
C PRO A 258 -20.82 -9.08 -23.47
N SER A 259 -19.90 -8.34 -22.86
CA SER A 259 -18.82 -7.64 -23.58
C SER A 259 -17.46 -7.84 -22.93
N PRO A 260 -16.41 -8.23 -23.70
CA PRO A 260 -15.03 -8.20 -23.25
C PRO A 260 -14.59 -6.83 -22.73
N SER A 261 -15.13 -5.73 -23.28
CA SER A 261 -14.81 -4.37 -22.86
C SER A 261 -15.36 -3.99 -21.47
N ALA A 262 -16.26 -4.81 -20.92
CA ALA A 262 -16.81 -4.65 -19.57
C ALA A 262 -16.15 -5.59 -18.56
N GLN A 263 -15.25 -6.48 -18.99
CA GLN A 263 -14.59 -7.43 -18.08
C GLN A 263 -13.56 -6.74 -17.18
N TYR A 264 -12.83 -5.74 -17.68
CA TYR A 264 -11.75 -5.09 -16.93
C TYR A 264 -11.83 -3.57 -17.00
N MET A 265 -11.66 -2.90 -15.86
CA MET A 265 -11.60 -1.44 -15.78
C MET A 265 -10.16 -0.99 -15.99
N GLU A 266 -9.82 -0.70 -17.24
CA GLU A 266 -8.48 -0.25 -17.60
C GLU A 266 -8.24 1.21 -17.20
N TYR A 267 -7.15 1.48 -16.48
CA TYR A 267 -6.62 2.83 -16.33
C TYR A 267 -5.61 3.11 -17.45
N ARG A 268 -6.10 3.59 -18.60
CA ARG A 268 -5.23 4.17 -19.63
C ARG A 268 -5.07 5.65 -19.36
N LYS A 269 -3.82 6.09 -19.17
CA LYS A 269 -3.49 7.51 -19.25
C LYS A 269 -3.69 7.94 -20.70
N ASP A 270 -4.57 8.91 -20.95
CA ASP A 270 -4.74 9.49 -22.29
C ASP A 270 -3.37 9.89 -22.85
N ALA A 271 -3.11 9.54 -24.11
CA ALA A 271 -1.85 9.82 -24.80
C ALA A 271 -1.70 11.31 -25.19
N ASN A 272 -2.18 12.22 -24.35
CA ASN A 272 -2.03 13.67 -24.49
C ASN A 272 -0.69 14.13 -23.93
N GLY A 273 0.38 13.83 -24.69
CA GLY A 273 1.68 14.50 -24.69
C GLY A 273 2.53 14.50 -23.39
N PRO A 274 3.87 14.46 -23.48
CA PRO A 274 4.68 14.83 -22.34
C PRO A 274 4.47 16.32 -22.05
N ALA A 275 3.91 16.64 -20.87
CA ALA A 275 4.13 17.95 -20.28
C ALA A 275 5.64 18.15 -20.19
N LYS A 276 6.18 19.18 -20.84
CA LYS A 276 7.62 19.48 -20.81
C LYS A 276 8.06 19.55 -19.35
N PRO A 277 9.18 18.91 -18.96
CA PRO A 277 9.75 19.17 -17.65
C PRO A 277 10.14 20.65 -17.61
N THR A 278 9.51 21.41 -16.71
CA THR A 278 9.98 22.74 -16.32
C THR A 278 11.31 22.55 -15.61
N GLY A 279 12.40 22.71 -16.35
CA GLY A 279 13.75 22.45 -15.86
C GLY A 279 14.09 23.36 -14.69
N SER A 280 14.31 22.76 -13.53
CA SER A 280 14.96 23.40 -12.38
C SER A 280 16.42 23.69 -12.74
N THR A 281 16.68 24.88 -13.27
CA THR A 281 18.06 25.35 -13.50
C THR A 281 18.61 25.88 -12.17
N PRO A 282 19.86 25.59 -11.77
CA PRO A 282 20.35 25.94 -10.43
C PRO A 282 20.46 27.46 -10.21
N ALA A 283 20.21 27.92 -8.98
CA ALA A 283 20.43 29.30 -8.60
C ALA A 283 21.94 29.60 -8.45
N THR A 284 22.49 30.39 -9.37
CA THR A 284 23.80 31.06 -9.21
C THR A 284 23.62 32.49 -8.71
N GLY A 285 24.49 32.92 -7.79
CA GLY A 285 24.29 34.15 -7.01
C GLY A 285 24.53 35.49 -7.74
N SER A 286 23.66 36.44 -7.42
CA SER A 286 23.91 37.88 -7.20
C SER A 286 25.08 38.61 -7.90
N ALA A 287 24.74 39.55 -8.79
CA ALA A 287 25.47 40.82 -9.04
C ALA A 287 24.50 41.93 -9.57
N GLN A 288 24.91 43.20 -9.55
CA GLN A 288 24.04 44.39 -9.60
C GLN A 288 24.58 45.54 -10.50
N THR A 289 23.80 46.45 -11.10
CA THR A 289 22.32 46.48 -11.27
C THR A 289 21.83 46.99 -12.66
N PRO A 290 21.80 48.30 -13.04
CA PRO A 290 20.73 48.77 -13.94
C PRO A 290 21.12 49.68 -15.12
N HIS A 291 20.26 49.75 -16.16
CA HIS A 291 19.93 50.89 -17.04
C HIS A 291 18.73 50.41 -17.91
N GLU A 292 17.53 50.99 -17.88
CA GLU A 292 17.05 52.31 -18.35
C GLU A 292 16.53 52.33 -19.81
N ALA A 293 15.32 52.92 -19.97
CA ALA A 293 14.74 53.46 -21.22
C ALA A 293 14.45 52.47 -22.39
N SER A 294 13.45 52.68 -23.28
CA SER A 294 12.38 53.70 -23.36
C SER A 294 11.29 53.28 -24.37
N ASN A 295 10.03 53.63 -24.05
CA ASN A 295 8.92 54.14 -24.89
C ASN A 295 8.70 53.77 -26.38
N GLU A 296 7.43 54.07 -26.78
CA GLU A 296 6.93 54.39 -28.14
C GLU A 296 6.38 53.26 -29.02
N LEU A 297 5.29 53.43 -29.78
CA LEU A 297 4.06 54.24 -29.60
C LEU A 297 2.97 53.69 -30.56
N ARG A 298 1.68 53.87 -30.23
CA ARG A 298 0.55 53.69 -31.17
C ARG A 298 0.37 54.96 -32.03
N PRO A 299 -0.34 54.90 -33.18
CA PRO A 299 -1.75 55.36 -33.19
C PRO A 299 -2.74 54.30 -33.75
N SER A 300 -3.93 54.71 -34.21
CA SER A 300 -5.14 53.84 -34.29
C SER A 300 -6.29 54.38 -35.15
N SER A 301 -7.13 53.49 -35.72
CA SER A 301 -8.50 53.78 -36.20
C SER A 301 -9.44 52.58 -35.86
N GLN A 302 -10.46 52.74 -34.99
CA GLN A 302 -11.85 53.18 -35.25
C GLN A 302 -12.70 52.16 -36.06
N LEU A 303 -13.99 51.86 -35.85
CA LEU A 303 -15.08 52.06 -34.84
C LEU A 303 -16.21 51.04 -35.21
N SER A 304 -17.21 50.60 -34.41
CA SER A 304 -17.42 50.48 -32.96
C SER A 304 -18.74 49.71 -32.63
N ARG A 305 -18.90 49.22 -31.38
CA ARG A 305 -20.11 48.82 -30.59
C ARG A 305 -20.07 47.33 -30.18
N GLY A 306 -20.26 46.91 -28.93
CA GLY A 306 -20.59 47.61 -27.69
C GLY A 306 -20.96 46.57 -26.62
N VAL A 307 -20.22 46.50 -25.51
CA VAL A 307 -20.45 45.56 -24.40
C VAL A 307 -20.45 46.33 -23.08
N LYS A 308 -21.50 46.16 -22.27
CA LYS A 308 -21.55 46.73 -20.91
C LYS A 308 -20.59 45.95 -20.00
N ARG A 309 -19.60 46.63 -19.45
CA ARG A 309 -18.66 46.08 -18.45
C ARG A 309 -19.42 45.68 -17.18
N LYS A 310 -19.12 44.50 -16.64
CA LYS A 310 -19.20 44.23 -15.21
C LYS A 310 -17.77 44.11 -14.68
N ARG A 311 -17.57 44.60 -13.45
CA ARG A 311 -16.27 44.90 -12.84
C ARG A 311 -15.48 43.61 -12.56
N ASP A 312 -14.19 43.61 -12.86
CA ASP A 312 -13.29 42.53 -12.44
C ASP A 312 -13.17 42.52 -10.91
N GLU A 313 -13.63 41.43 -10.30
CA GLU A 313 -13.10 40.97 -9.02
C GLU A 313 -12.25 39.75 -9.33
N ASP A 314 -10.94 39.97 -9.47
CA ASP A 314 -9.96 38.91 -9.69
C ASP A 314 -9.77 38.11 -8.39
N ARG A 315 -10.72 37.22 -8.13
CA ARG A 315 -10.50 36.06 -7.26
C ARG A 315 -10.03 34.94 -8.16
N THR A 316 -8.72 34.70 -8.16
CA THR A 316 -8.11 33.45 -8.61
C THR A 316 -8.70 32.29 -7.80
N LYS A 317 -9.85 31.78 -8.23
CA LYS A 317 -10.34 30.48 -7.78
C LYS A 317 -9.33 29.45 -8.25
N GLU A 318 -8.54 28.94 -7.31
CA GLU A 318 -7.85 27.67 -7.50
C GLU A 318 -8.88 26.68 -8.06
N LYS A 319 -8.60 26.15 -9.25
CA LYS A 319 -9.45 25.12 -9.82
C LYS A 319 -9.31 23.91 -8.90
N GLU A 320 -10.43 23.48 -8.31
CA GLU A 320 -10.48 22.23 -7.55
C GLU A 320 -9.73 21.15 -8.34
N PRO A 321 -8.79 20.41 -7.72
CA PRO A 321 -8.06 19.38 -8.41
C PRO A 321 -9.06 18.36 -8.96
N ARG A 322 -8.98 18.08 -10.26
CA ARG A 322 -9.87 17.13 -10.94
C ARG A 322 -9.99 15.85 -10.12
N LYS A 323 -11.22 15.41 -9.82
CA LYS A 323 -11.46 14.12 -9.16
C LYS A 323 -10.66 13.03 -9.90
N PRO A 324 -9.83 12.23 -9.19
CA PRO A 324 -8.99 11.24 -9.83
C PRO A 324 -9.83 10.13 -10.47
N HIS A 325 -9.20 9.37 -11.38
CA HIS A 325 -9.85 8.21 -11.99
C HIS A 325 -10.23 7.19 -10.88
N PRO A 326 -11.36 6.48 -10.97
CA PRO A 326 -11.87 5.62 -9.89
C PRO A 326 -10.86 4.56 -9.42
N VAL A 327 -10.08 4.02 -10.36
CA VAL A 327 -8.99 3.07 -10.09
C VAL A 327 -7.88 3.70 -9.24
N VAL A 328 -7.53 4.96 -9.49
CA VAL A 328 -6.53 5.70 -8.70
C VAL A 328 -7.10 6.08 -7.33
N GLN A 329 -8.39 6.44 -7.26
CA GLN A 329 -9.09 6.72 -6.01
C GLN A 329 -9.15 5.48 -5.10
N ASN A 330 -9.52 4.33 -5.64
CA ASN A 330 -9.47 3.05 -4.93
C ASN A 330 -8.03 2.71 -4.47
N GLY A 331 -7.03 2.95 -5.32
CA GLY A 331 -5.62 2.79 -4.97
C GLY A 331 -5.17 3.67 -3.79
N LEU A 332 -5.71 4.89 -3.65
CA LEU A 332 -5.47 5.75 -2.49
C LEU A 332 -6.06 5.11 -1.22
N TYR A 333 -7.31 4.64 -1.25
CA TYR A 333 -7.94 3.98 -0.09
C TYR A 333 -7.15 2.75 0.34
N VAL A 334 -6.72 1.92 -0.61
CA VAL A 334 -5.85 0.75 -0.37
C VAL A 334 -4.55 1.16 0.32
N ALA A 335 -3.92 2.26 -0.10
CA ALA A 335 -2.70 2.76 0.53
C ALA A 335 -2.93 3.28 1.96
N GLU A 336 -4.07 3.93 2.26
CA GLU A 336 -4.43 4.32 3.63
C GLU A 336 -4.69 3.09 4.50
N MET A 337 -5.46 2.11 3.99
CA MET A 337 -5.73 0.85 4.67
C MET A 337 -4.45 0.05 4.96
N PHE A 338 -3.43 0.15 4.11
CA PHE A 338 -2.11 -0.40 4.39
C PHE A 338 -1.33 0.39 5.45
N ALA A 339 -1.40 1.73 5.45
CA ALA A 339 -0.67 2.57 6.40
C ALA A 339 -1.29 2.57 7.82
N ALA A 340 -2.59 2.33 7.93
CA ALA A 340 -3.33 2.27 9.20
C ALA A 340 -3.04 1.01 10.04
N HIS A 341 -2.36 0.01 9.47
CA HIS A 341 -2.13 -1.28 10.09
C HIS A 341 -0.63 -1.58 10.18
N ILE A 342 -0.16 -2.17 11.29
CA ILE A 342 1.26 -2.51 11.51
C ILE A 342 1.79 -3.44 10.41
N ALA A 343 1.05 -4.52 10.13
CA ALA A 343 1.40 -5.52 9.14
C ALA A 343 0.16 -6.09 8.44
N ARG A 344 -0.45 -5.30 7.55
CA ARG A 344 -1.49 -5.78 6.62
C ARG A 344 -0.85 -6.37 5.37
N GLN A 345 -1.16 -7.64 5.09
CA GLN A 345 -0.62 -8.47 4.01
C GLN A 345 -1.24 -8.11 2.65
N HIS A 346 -2.57 -8.01 2.62
CA HIS A 346 -3.34 -7.65 1.43
C HIS A 346 -4.59 -6.82 1.78
N VAL A 347 -5.14 -6.18 0.76
CA VAL A 347 -6.44 -5.49 0.80
C VAL A 347 -7.29 -6.04 -0.34
N ILE A 348 -8.50 -6.48 -0.02
CA ILE A 348 -9.56 -6.69 -1.01
C ILE A 348 -10.38 -5.39 -1.01
N SER A 349 -10.60 -4.83 -2.19
CA SER A 349 -11.33 -3.59 -2.41
C SER A 349 -12.19 -3.70 -3.67
N PHE A 350 -13.21 -2.85 -3.80
CA PHE A 350 -14.15 -2.94 -4.91
C PHE A 350 -14.36 -1.61 -5.61
N ILE A 351 -14.62 -1.67 -6.91
CA ILE A 351 -15.16 -0.55 -7.68
C ILE A 351 -16.50 -0.99 -8.27
N VAL A 352 -17.56 -0.25 -7.98
CA VAL A 352 -18.90 -0.44 -8.56
C VAL A 352 -19.05 0.56 -9.68
N ASN A 353 -19.08 0.13 -10.94
CA ASN A 353 -19.32 1.00 -12.10
C ASN A 353 -20.59 0.56 -12.81
N ASN A 354 -21.66 1.35 -12.69
CA ASN A 354 -23.00 1.02 -13.14
C ASN A 354 -23.50 -0.29 -12.50
N ASP A 355 -23.86 -1.27 -13.32
CA ASP A 355 -24.32 -2.62 -13.00
C ASP A 355 -23.18 -3.63 -12.74
N TYR A 356 -21.92 -3.20 -12.76
CA TYR A 356 -20.74 -4.06 -12.61
C TYR A 356 -19.96 -3.77 -11.32
N ILE A 357 -19.54 -4.83 -10.63
CA ILE A 357 -18.58 -4.76 -9.52
C ILE A 357 -17.26 -5.43 -9.93
N TYR A 358 -16.14 -4.73 -9.69
CA TYR A 358 -14.78 -5.17 -10.00
C TYR A 358 -14.06 -5.48 -8.68
N ILE A 359 -13.52 -6.68 -8.55
CA ILE A 359 -12.75 -7.10 -7.37
C ILE A 359 -11.28 -6.73 -7.60
N TRP A 360 -10.71 -5.95 -6.68
CA TRP A 360 -9.30 -5.61 -6.65
C TRP A 360 -8.64 -6.27 -5.44
N PHE A 361 -7.72 -7.20 -5.71
CA PHE A 361 -6.82 -7.77 -4.72
C PHE A 361 -5.48 -7.03 -4.81
N CYS A 362 -5.10 -6.36 -3.72
CA CYS A 362 -3.90 -5.54 -3.66
C CYS A 362 -2.95 -6.10 -2.59
N ASP A 363 -1.73 -6.41 -2.97
CA ASP A 363 -0.65 -6.82 -2.05
C ASP A 363 0.62 -5.98 -2.29
N ARG A 364 1.74 -6.39 -1.68
CA ARG A 364 3.01 -5.65 -1.76
C ARG A 364 3.77 -5.83 -3.08
N GLU A 365 3.33 -6.72 -3.97
CA GLU A 365 3.99 -6.98 -5.26
C GLU A 365 3.34 -6.18 -6.39
N THR A 366 2.07 -6.46 -6.70
CA THR A 366 1.28 -5.72 -7.70
C THR A 366 -0.21 -5.93 -7.46
N THR A 367 -1.05 -5.13 -8.12
CA THR A 367 -2.51 -5.25 -8.00
C THR A 367 -3.06 -6.29 -8.98
N ILE A 368 -4.11 -7.01 -8.57
CA ILE A 368 -4.81 -8.01 -9.38
C ILE A 368 -6.27 -7.59 -9.48
N GLN A 369 -6.80 -7.51 -10.70
CA GLN A 369 -8.22 -7.26 -10.97
C GLN A 369 -8.89 -8.55 -11.44
N GLY A 370 -9.91 -8.99 -10.70
CA GLY A 370 -10.84 -10.00 -11.16
C GLY A 370 -11.80 -9.41 -12.21
N ALA A 371 -12.14 -10.20 -13.23
CA ALA A 371 -13.13 -9.77 -14.22
C ALA A 371 -14.45 -9.39 -13.56
N ALA A 372 -15.15 -8.40 -14.13
CA ALA A 372 -16.35 -7.82 -13.55
C ALA A 372 -17.48 -8.83 -13.36
N ILE A 373 -18.18 -8.73 -12.23
CA ILE A 373 -19.45 -9.42 -11.97
C ILE A 373 -20.58 -8.42 -12.20
N ASN A 374 -21.59 -8.78 -12.99
CA ASN A 374 -22.79 -7.96 -13.14
C ASN A 374 -23.73 -8.24 -11.96
N PHE A 375 -23.72 -7.44 -10.90
CA PHE A 375 -24.46 -7.74 -9.67
C PHE A 375 -25.99 -7.60 -9.82
N VAL A 376 -26.47 -7.05 -10.94
CA VAL A 376 -27.89 -6.92 -11.26
C VAL A 376 -28.40 -8.08 -12.12
N GLN A 377 -27.57 -8.62 -13.02
CA GLN A 377 -27.94 -9.70 -13.94
C GLN A 377 -27.42 -11.08 -13.50
N ASP A 378 -26.33 -11.11 -12.73
CA ASP A 378 -25.72 -12.30 -12.11
C ASP A 378 -25.73 -12.17 -10.58
N LEU A 379 -26.95 -12.15 -10.03
CA LEU A 379 -27.16 -12.16 -8.58
C LEU A 379 -26.49 -13.36 -7.88
N PRO A 380 -26.46 -14.60 -8.44
CA PRO A 380 -25.76 -15.72 -7.82
C PRO A 380 -24.28 -15.47 -7.57
N ARG A 381 -23.51 -14.98 -8.56
CA ARG A 381 -22.08 -14.68 -8.33
C ARG A 381 -21.87 -13.53 -7.35
N TRP A 382 -22.75 -12.53 -7.33
CA TRP A 382 -22.66 -11.46 -6.33
C TRP A 382 -23.00 -11.93 -4.91
N LEU A 383 -23.99 -12.83 -4.74
CA LEU A 383 -24.28 -13.45 -3.45
C LEU A 383 -23.15 -14.38 -2.99
N VAL A 384 -22.48 -15.08 -3.91
CA VAL A 384 -21.24 -15.82 -3.57
C VAL A 384 -20.14 -14.86 -3.11
N LEU A 385 -19.98 -13.68 -3.73
CA LEU A 385 -19.03 -12.67 -3.25
C LEU A 385 -19.38 -12.16 -1.85
N LEU A 386 -20.66 -11.85 -1.57
CA LEU A 386 -21.10 -11.44 -0.23
C LEU A 386 -20.92 -12.57 0.80
N LEU A 387 -21.17 -13.83 0.40
CA LEU A 387 -20.94 -15.01 1.25
C LEU A 387 -19.47 -15.13 1.61
N ILE A 388 -18.55 -15.01 0.64
CA ILE A 388 -17.11 -14.99 0.85
C ILE A 388 -16.76 -13.93 1.89
N MET A 389 -17.18 -12.68 1.67
CA MET A 389 -16.90 -11.56 2.58
C MET A 389 -17.40 -11.83 4.01
N GLN A 390 -18.57 -12.48 4.16
CA GLN A 390 -19.15 -12.87 5.45
C GLN A 390 -18.52 -14.13 6.09
N ARG A 391 -17.63 -14.84 5.40
CA ARG A 391 -16.91 -16.02 5.92
C ARG A 391 -15.41 -15.78 6.10
N MET A 392 -14.89 -14.66 5.61
CA MET A 392 -13.52 -14.22 5.84
C MET A 392 -13.34 -13.72 7.27
N GLY A 393 -12.41 -14.33 8.00
CA GLY A 393 -11.86 -13.74 9.22
C GLY A 393 -10.72 -12.76 8.92
N TYR A 394 -10.07 -12.26 9.97
CA TYR A 394 -9.04 -11.22 9.88
C TYR A 394 -7.89 -11.55 8.91
N GLU A 395 -7.35 -12.77 8.93
CA GLU A 395 -6.32 -13.20 7.97
C GLU A 395 -6.80 -13.19 6.52
N GLN A 396 -8.04 -13.63 6.27
CA GLN A 396 -8.57 -13.66 4.91
C GLN A 396 -8.86 -12.24 4.40
N TRP A 397 -9.13 -11.29 5.31
CA TRP A 397 -9.12 -9.84 5.07
C TRP A 397 -7.72 -9.20 4.98
N GLY A 398 -6.66 -9.98 5.18
CA GLY A 398 -5.25 -9.60 5.04
C GLY A 398 -4.58 -9.09 6.31
N LEU A 399 -5.20 -9.22 7.47
CA LEU A 399 -4.65 -8.80 8.76
C LEU A 399 -3.80 -9.94 9.35
N ASN A 400 -2.54 -9.67 9.69
CA ASN A 400 -1.68 -10.69 10.30
C ASN A 400 -2.07 -10.94 11.77
N ARG A 401 -2.27 -12.21 12.17
CA ARG A 401 -2.63 -12.59 13.56
C ARG A 401 -1.62 -12.15 14.62
N VAL A 402 -0.35 -12.05 14.25
CA VAL A 402 0.74 -11.63 15.14
C VAL A 402 0.65 -10.13 15.47
N PHE A 403 -0.04 -9.35 14.62
CA PHE A 403 -0.15 -7.90 14.71
C PHE A 403 -1.63 -7.44 14.67
N GLU A 404 -2.56 -8.17 15.33
CA GLU A 404 -4.01 -7.93 15.19
C GLU A 404 -4.42 -6.48 15.54
N PRO A 405 -5.24 -5.83 14.68
CA PRO A 405 -5.54 -4.41 14.79
C PRO A 405 -6.83 -4.15 15.58
N GLU A 406 -6.86 -4.49 16.86
CA GLU A 406 -8.01 -4.10 17.70
C GLU A 406 -7.90 -2.64 18.19
N PRO A 407 -9.02 -1.91 18.31
CA PRO A 407 -9.04 -0.61 18.97
C PRO A 407 -8.53 -0.72 20.41
N GLY A 408 -7.31 -0.24 20.65
CA GLY A 408 -6.61 -0.41 21.92
C GLY A 408 -5.45 -1.42 21.90
N PHE A 409 -5.05 -1.92 20.73
CA PHE A 409 -3.84 -2.75 20.57
C PHE A 409 -2.64 -2.10 21.29
N SER A 410 -2.04 -2.85 22.21
CA SER A 410 -1.06 -2.34 23.16
C SER A 410 0.35 -2.18 22.58
N GLY A 411 0.56 -2.60 21.32
CA GLY A 411 1.89 -2.75 20.73
C GLY A 411 2.54 -4.10 21.04
N LYS A 412 2.02 -4.87 22.00
CA LYS A 412 2.59 -6.16 22.41
C LYS A 412 2.27 -7.26 21.41
N VAL A 413 3.33 -7.94 20.98
CA VAL A 413 3.37 -9.01 19.98
C VAL A 413 4.12 -10.18 20.59
N MET A 414 3.59 -11.40 20.43
CA MET A 414 4.31 -12.63 20.72
C MET A 414 4.54 -13.38 19.41
N ILE A 415 5.79 -13.73 19.13
CA ILE A 415 6.14 -14.56 17.97
C ILE A 415 6.43 -15.96 18.50
N GLU A 416 5.38 -16.78 18.53
CA GLU A 416 5.31 -18.05 19.27
C GLU A 416 6.45 -19.01 18.90
N ASP A 417 6.70 -19.21 17.59
CA ASP A 417 7.74 -20.10 17.06
C ASP A 417 9.16 -19.79 17.57
N ALA A 418 9.41 -18.54 17.97
CA ALA A 418 10.70 -18.08 18.46
C ALA A 418 10.68 -17.73 19.97
N GLN A 419 9.51 -17.79 20.62
CA GLN A 419 9.27 -17.34 21.98
C GLN A 419 9.79 -15.90 22.25
N ILE A 420 9.67 -15.01 21.27
CA ILE A 420 10.10 -13.61 21.40
C ILE A 420 8.89 -12.73 21.69
N ASP A 421 9.01 -11.94 22.76
CA ASP A 421 8.14 -10.84 23.10
C ASP A 421 8.64 -9.54 22.42
N LEU A 422 7.75 -8.81 21.75
CA LEU A 422 8.03 -7.49 21.19
C LEU A 422 6.92 -6.51 21.58
N GLU A 423 7.23 -5.51 22.40
CA GLU A 423 6.34 -4.37 22.67
C GLU A 423 6.72 -3.21 21.76
N LEU A 424 6.04 -3.11 20.61
CA LEU A 424 6.20 -2.06 19.61
C LEU A 424 5.60 -0.75 20.14
N ASP A 425 6.38 0.34 20.20
CA ASP A 425 5.82 1.66 20.52
C ASP A 425 5.10 2.25 19.30
N VAL A 426 3.84 1.87 19.14
CA VAL A 426 2.96 2.32 18.07
C VAL A 426 2.57 3.80 18.18
N LYS A 427 2.86 4.48 19.30
CA LYS A 427 2.53 5.90 19.54
C LYS A 427 3.74 6.83 19.49
N SER A 428 4.96 6.28 19.47
CA SER A 428 6.19 7.07 19.37
C SER A 428 6.23 7.94 18.12
N LYS A 429 6.74 9.17 18.28
CA LYS A 429 7.08 10.06 17.16
C LYS A 429 8.28 9.59 16.35
N GLU A 430 9.08 8.68 16.90
CA GLU A 430 10.18 8.01 16.18
C GLU A 430 9.68 6.91 15.23
N ARG A 431 8.38 6.57 15.26
CA ARG A 431 7.78 5.55 14.39
C ARG A 431 7.82 5.99 12.93
N VAL A 432 8.38 5.14 12.07
CA VAL A 432 8.37 5.32 10.62
C VAL A 432 7.29 4.44 10.00
N THR A 433 6.42 5.03 9.18
CA THR A 433 5.31 4.36 8.50
C THR A 433 5.38 4.60 7.00
N HIS A 434 5.16 3.56 6.20
CA HIS A 434 5.13 3.66 4.74
C HIS A 434 3.70 3.81 4.21
N PHE A 435 3.50 4.80 3.35
CA PHE A 435 2.25 5.06 2.65
C PHE A 435 2.36 4.69 1.15
N GLY A 436 1.70 3.60 0.75
CA GLY A 436 1.78 3.09 -0.62
C GLY A 436 1.21 1.68 -0.75
N ILE A 437 1.03 1.23 -2.00
CA ILE A 437 0.44 -0.09 -2.30
C ILE A 437 1.53 -1.15 -2.28
N ARG A 438 2.42 -1.12 -3.28
CA ARG A 438 3.51 -2.10 -3.49
C ARG A 438 4.87 -1.61 -2.99
N GLY A 439 5.85 -2.52 -2.95
CA GLY A 439 7.25 -2.24 -2.61
C GLY A 439 7.69 -2.90 -1.30
N ARG A 440 8.83 -2.43 -0.75
CA ARG A 440 9.34 -2.89 0.55
C ARG A 440 8.40 -2.56 1.71
N ALA A 441 7.62 -1.48 1.59
CA ALA A 441 6.68 -1.05 2.61
C ALA A 441 7.28 -0.96 4.04
N THR A 442 8.54 -0.51 4.13
CA THR A 442 9.33 -0.51 5.36
C THR A 442 8.70 0.36 6.44
N THR A 443 8.46 -0.23 7.60
CA THR A 443 8.04 0.47 8.83
C THR A 443 9.03 0.19 9.95
N VAL A 444 9.26 1.16 10.83
CA VAL A 444 10.23 1.05 11.92
C VAL A 444 9.60 1.53 13.22
N PHE A 445 9.77 0.74 14.28
CA PHE A 445 9.22 1.01 15.61
C PHE A 445 10.36 0.94 16.65
N PRO A 446 10.41 1.86 17.63
CA PRO A 446 11.06 1.56 18.91
C PRO A 446 10.38 0.31 19.52
N VAL A 447 11.16 -0.59 20.10
CA VAL A 447 10.64 -1.85 20.64
C VAL A 447 11.29 -2.18 21.99
N LYS A 448 10.50 -2.78 22.89
CA LYS A 448 11.01 -3.44 24.10
C LYS A 448 10.85 -4.94 23.97
N SER A 449 11.74 -5.69 24.59
CA SER A 449 11.69 -7.16 24.66
C SER A 449 12.49 -7.62 25.86
N GLU A 450 11.87 -8.37 26.77
CA GLU A 450 12.56 -9.01 27.89
C GLU A 450 13.49 -10.13 27.37
N ALA A 451 13.00 -10.96 26.43
CA ALA A 451 13.75 -12.09 25.88
C ALA A 451 15.01 -11.65 25.09
N LEU A 452 14.97 -10.51 24.39
CA LEU A 452 16.12 -9.99 23.66
C LEU A 452 17.03 -9.10 24.52
N SER A 453 16.50 -8.37 25.51
CA SER A 453 17.32 -7.53 26.40
C SER A 453 18.26 -8.34 27.29
N GLY A 454 17.87 -9.57 27.65
CA GLY A 454 18.69 -10.48 28.44
C GLY A 454 19.78 -11.25 27.67
N ARG A 455 19.86 -11.12 26.33
CA ARG A 455 20.86 -11.86 25.53
C ARG A 455 22.27 -11.31 25.71
N GLN A 456 23.23 -12.23 25.77
CA GLN A 456 24.65 -11.86 25.78
C GLN A 456 25.01 -11.12 24.49
N ARG A 457 25.69 -9.97 24.64
CA ARG A 457 26.20 -9.18 23.50
C ARG A 457 27.35 -9.89 22.82
N ASP A 458 27.38 -9.84 21.48
CA ASP A 458 28.57 -10.20 20.72
C ASP A 458 29.65 -9.11 20.91
N PRO A 459 30.86 -9.45 21.39
CA PRO A 459 31.92 -8.47 21.68
C PRO A 459 32.49 -7.77 20.44
N CYS A 460 32.11 -8.17 19.22
CA CYS A 460 32.46 -7.46 17.99
C CYS A 460 31.69 -6.13 17.83
N PHE A 461 30.56 -5.96 18.53
CA PHE A 461 29.77 -4.73 18.53
C PHE A 461 30.08 -3.89 19.77
N LEU A 462 30.31 -2.61 19.54
CA LEU A 462 30.70 -1.66 20.59
C LEU A 462 29.54 -0.72 21.00
N ASN A 463 28.32 -0.94 20.49
CA ASN A 463 27.15 -0.16 20.85
C ASN A 463 26.63 -0.59 22.23
N GLU A 464 26.90 0.22 23.25
CA GLU A 464 26.51 -0.04 24.64
C GLU A 464 24.98 0.14 24.89
N SER A 465 24.20 0.59 23.89
CA SER A 465 22.75 0.83 24.05
C SER A 465 21.92 -0.44 24.29
N HIS A 466 21.01 -0.35 25.25
CA HIS A 466 19.99 -1.39 25.52
C HIS A 466 18.68 -1.14 24.77
N GLU A 467 18.52 0.02 24.12
CA GLU A 467 17.34 0.31 23.30
C GLU A 467 17.35 -0.50 21.99
N LEU A 468 16.17 -0.98 21.59
CA LEU A 468 15.98 -1.78 20.38
C LEU A 468 15.02 -1.07 19.42
N VAL A 469 15.16 -1.37 18.13
CA VAL A 469 14.21 -1.00 17.07
C VAL A 469 13.84 -2.22 16.23
N ALA A 470 12.57 -2.32 15.85
CA ALA A 470 12.07 -3.34 14.94
C ALA A 470 11.77 -2.73 13.56
N LYS A 471 12.42 -3.24 12.51
CA LYS A 471 12.15 -2.98 11.09
C LYS A 471 11.21 -4.08 10.57
N LEU A 472 10.02 -3.71 10.10
CA LEU A 472 9.10 -4.60 9.38
C LEU A 472 9.08 -4.20 7.91
N TYR A 473 9.26 -5.15 6.99
CA TYR A 473 9.37 -4.86 5.56
C TYR A 473 9.15 -6.09 4.69
N TRP A 474 8.99 -5.87 3.39
CA TRP A 474 8.59 -6.83 2.36
C TRP A 474 9.64 -6.92 1.24
N PRO A 475 10.83 -7.49 1.51
CA PRO A 475 11.85 -7.73 0.47
C PRO A 475 11.33 -8.68 -0.61
N GLU A 476 11.97 -8.65 -1.78
CA GLU A 476 11.72 -9.63 -2.84
C GLU A 476 12.39 -10.96 -2.48
N GLU A 477 11.67 -12.07 -2.62
CA GLU A 477 12.09 -13.40 -2.15
C GLU A 477 13.31 -13.96 -2.88
N THR A 478 13.50 -13.59 -4.15
CA THR A 478 14.68 -13.94 -4.95
C THR A 478 15.97 -13.20 -4.57
N ARG A 479 15.92 -12.28 -3.60
CA ARG A 479 17.08 -11.54 -3.13
C ARG A 479 17.70 -12.22 -1.92
N GLN A 480 19.02 -12.06 -1.78
CA GLN A 480 19.73 -12.36 -0.54
C GLN A 480 19.11 -11.54 0.60
N SER A 481 18.78 -12.20 1.71
CA SER A 481 18.11 -11.54 2.83
C SER A 481 19.08 -10.60 3.57
N GLU A 482 18.59 -9.51 4.15
CA GLU A 482 19.41 -8.62 4.98
C GLU A 482 20.16 -9.37 6.10
N PRO A 483 19.54 -10.33 6.84
CA PRO A 483 20.27 -11.19 7.77
C PRO A 483 21.41 -12.00 7.17
N ASP A 484 21.27 -12.53 5.95
CA ASP A 484 22.32 -13.30 5.27
C ASP A 484 23.47 -12.41 4.79
N ILE A 485 23.17 -11.21 4.27
CA ILE A 485 24.20 -10.22 3.95
C ILE A 485 24.97 -9.84 5.23
N LEU A 486 24.26 -9.51 6.31
CA LEU A 486 24.86 -9.09 7.57
C LEU A 486 25.75 -10.18 8.18
N LYS A 487 25.40 -11.46 8.00
CA LYS A 487 26.25 -12.59 8.42
C LYS A 487 27.63 -12.59 7.74
N GLU A 488 27.72 -12.23 6.46
CA GLU A 488 29.01 -12.10 5.77
C GLU A 488 29.73 -10.79 6.14
N VAL A 489 28.99 -9.68 6.31
CA VAL A 489 29.51 -8.41 6.84
C VAL A 489 30.21 -8.61 8.19
N TYR A 490 29.65 -9.41 9.09
CA TYR A 490 30.24 -9.67 10.40
C TYR A 490 31.53 -10.49 10.33
N LYS A 491 31.71 -11.38 9.35
CA LYS A 491 33.02 -12.04 9.12
C LYS A 491 34.10 -11.04 8.72
N ILE A 492 33.74 -10.03 7.94
CA ILE A 492 34.66 -8.92 7.61
C ILE A 492 34.94 -8.11 8.89
N ALA A 493 33.93 -7.73 9.67
CA ALA A 493 34.09 -7.00 10.94
C ALA A 493 34.97 -7.72 12.00
N GLN A 494 35.02 -9.05 11.97
CA GLN A 494 35.93 -9.83 12.82
C GLN A 494 37.40 -9.63 12.46
N THR A 495 37.74 -9.27 11.22
CA THR A 495 39.12 -9.17 10.73
C THR A 495 39.57 -7.76 10.33
N ASP A 496 38.66 -6.91 9.85
CA ASP A 496 38.94 -5.55 9.40
C ASP A 496 38.48 -4.50 10.43
N PRO A 497 39.39 -3.70 11.02
CA PRO A 497 39.04 -2.66 11.98
C PRO A 497 38.27 -1.49 11.36
N ASP A 498 38.33 -1.26 10.03
CA ASP A 498 37.52 -0.21 9.37
C ASP A 498 36.02 -0.59 9.35
N VAL A 499 35.67 -1.87 9.55
CA VAL A 499 34.29 -2.38 9.59
C VAL A 499 33.80 -2.66 11.01
N ARG A 500 34.69 -3.06 11.92
CA ARG A 500 34.34 -3.43 13.29
C ARG A 500 33.70 -2.27 14.06
N GLY A 501 32.47 -2.46 14.52
CA GLY A 501 31.70 -1.42 15.22
C GLY A 501 31.13 -0.32 14.31
N HIS A 502 31.30 -0.42 12.98
CA HIS A 502 30.82 0.53 11.97
C HIS A 502 29.65 -0.01 11.12
N VAL A 503 28.99 -1.06 11.59
CA VAL A 503 27.84 -1.77 10.98
C VAL A 503 26.77 -2.03 12.05
N PRO A 504 25.47 -2.15 11.71
CA PRO A 504 24.40 -2.32 12.68
C PRO A 504 24.48 -3.68 13.39
N GLU A 505 24.04 -3.73 14.66
CA GLU A 505 23.93 -4.98 15.41
C GLU A 505 22.56 -5.60 15.21
N LEU A 506 22.49 -6.66 14.39
CA LEU A 506 21.33 -7.54 14.26
C LEU A 506 21.17 -8.38 15.53
N VAL A 507 20.12 -8.11 16.31
CA VAL A 507 19.84 -8.82 17.57
C VAL A 507 18.99 -10.07 17.32
N TRP A 508 18.03 -9.98 16.39
CA TRP A 508 17.13 -11.08 16.03
C TRP A 508 16.36 -10.78 14.73
N PHE A 509 15.84 -11.81 14.06
CA PHE A 509 14.90 -11.66 12.94
C PHE A 509 13.95 -12.85 12.82
N HIS A 510 12.87 -12.68 12.07
CA HIS A 510 11.97 -13.74 11.64
C HIS A 510 11.36 -13.43 10.27
N LYS A 511 11.13 -14.49 9.48
CA LYS A 511 10.54 -14.46 8.14
C LYS A 511 9.19 -15.15 8.19
N PHE A 512 8.14 -14.41 7.87
CA PHE A 512 6.76 -14.91 7.89
C PHE A 512 6.42 -15.59 6.55
N GLU A 513 6.91 -16.82 6.37
CA GLU A 513 6.74 -17.60 5.13
C GLU A 513 5.28 -17.73 4.69
N GLU A 514 4.33 -17.70 5.63
CA GLU A 514 2.89 -17.76 5.34
C GLU A 514 2.43 -16.60 4.44
N THR A 515 3.10 -15.45 4.51
CA THR A 515 2.72 -14.16 3.88
C THR A 515 3.16 -13.97 2.41
N SER A 516 3.94 -14.89 1.82
CA SER A 516 4.46 -14.74 0.46
C SER A 516 3.39 -14.35 -0.58
N THR A 517 3.62 -13.26 -1.31
CA THR A 517 2.73 -12.76 -2.37
C THR A 517 2.69 -13.69 -3.59
N SER A 518 3.61 -14.65 -3.70
CA SER A 518 3.59 -15.65 -4.77
C SER A 518 2.33 -16.51 -4.73
N LYS A 519 1.80 -16.77 -3.52
CA LYS A 519 0.71 -17.71 -3.26
C LYS A 519 -0.57 -17.38 -3.99
N ILE A 520 -0.99 -16.11 -4.00
CA ILE A 520 -2.20 -15.69 -4.73
C ILE A 520 -1.98 -15.81 -6.25
N ARG A 521 -0.78 -15.53 -6.76
CA ARG A 521 -0.46 -15.56 -8.19
C ARG A 521 -0.42 -16.98 -8.74
N VAL A 522 0.22 -17.90 -8.02
CA VAL A 522 0.19 -19.34 -8.36
C VAL A 522 -1.25 -19.87 -8.25
N ALA A 523 -1.99 -19.55 -7.19
CA ALA A 523 -3.36 -20.03 -7.00
C ALA A 523 -4.36 -19.52 -8.05
N LEU A 524 -4.12 -18.34 -8.64
CA LEU A 524 -4.91 -17.78 -9.74
C LEU A 524 -4.38 -18.16 -11.14
N GLY A 525 -3.27 -18.91 -11.25
CA GLY A 525 -2.64 -19.27 -12.51
C GLY A 525 -1.97 -18.11 -13.27
N LEU A 526 -1.54 -17.08 -12.54
CA LEU A 526 -0.83 -15.90 -13.07
C LEU A 526 0.69 -16.12 -13.18
N LYS A 527 1.24 -17.03 -12.38
CA LYS A 527 2.64 -17.49 -12.44
C LYS A 527 2.72 -19.01 -12.33
N ASP A 528 3.65 -19.61 -13.05
CA ASP A 528 4.09 -20.99 -12.84
C ASP A 528 4.82 -21.12 -11.50
N ALA A 529 4.75 -22.29 -10.85
CA ALA A 529 5.41 -22.53 -9.57
C ALA A 529 6.93 -22.27 -9.61
N GLU A 530 7.60 -22.65 -10.71
CA GLU A 530 9.04 -22.41 -10.93
C GLU A 530 9.43 -20.93 -11.05
N ARG A 531 8.45 -20.05 -11.32
CA ARG A 531 8.65 -18.59 -11.47
C ARG A 531 7.93 -17.81 -10.38
N ALA A 532 7.34 -18.51 -9.40
CA ALA A 532 6.49 -17.94 -8.37
C ALA A 532 7.23 -16.86 -7.56
N GLU A 533 8.48 -17.15 -7.17
CA GLU A 533 9.35 -16.27 -6.35
C GLU A 533 9.75 -14.98 -7.07
N GLN A 534 9.80 -14.95 -8.42
CA GLN A 534 10.35 -13.83 -9.17
C GLN A 534 9.50 -12.56 -9.00
N GLY A 535 10.04 -11.59 -8.25
CA GLY A 535 9.33 -10.34 -7.90
C GLY A 535 8.31 -10.49 -6.76
N SER A 536 8.07 -11.70 -6.27
CA SER A 536 7.22 -11.91 -5.09
C SER A 536 7.94 -11.54 -3.80
N ARG A 537 7.16 -11.22 -2.77
CA ARG A 537 7.60 -10.60 -1.53
C ARG A 537 7.02 -11.30 -0.33
N VAL A 538 7.74 -11.26 0.77
CA VAL A 538 7.38 -11.91 2.04
C VAL A 538 7.68 -10.97 3.20
N LEU A 539 6.86 -10.97 4.25
CA LEU A 539 7.08 -10.12 5.41
C LEU A 539 8.26 -10.64 6.24
N TYR A 540 9.16 -9.72 6.59
CA TYR A 540 10.19 -9.90 7.60
C TYR A 540 9.94 -8.96 8.79
N VAL A 541 10.32 -9.41 9.98
CA VAL A 541 10.64 -8.54 11.12
C VAL A 541 12.11 -8.71 11.47
N ILE A 542 12.81 -7.60 11.66
CA ILE A 542 14.23 -7.58 12.02
C ILE A 542 14.42 -6.62 13.20
N VAL A 543 15.09 -7.06 14.25
CA VAL A 543 15.37 -6.28 15.46
C VAL A 543 16.84 -5.92 15.52
N PHE A 544 17.12 -4.63 15.60
CA PHE A 544 18.46 -4.05 15.73
C PHE A 544 18.60 -3.30 17.06
N ARG A 545 19.84 -3.06 17.50
CA ARG A 545 20.08 -2.00 18.49
C ARG A 545 19.74 -0.64 17.91
N LYS A 546 19.15 0.24 18.72
CA LYS A 546 18.85 1.62 18.32
C LYS A 546 20.15 2.37 17.98
N LEU A 547 20.06 3.13 16.88
CA LEU A 547 21.07 4.06 16.40
C LEU A 547 20.43 5.44 16.23
N ILE A 548 21.25 6.48 16.16
CA ILE A 548 20.84 7.88 15.97
C ILE A 548 21.18 8.29 14.53
N PRO A 549 20.34 9.04 13.79
CA PRO A 549 20.70 9.54 12.46
C PRO A 549 21.95 10.42 12.48
N ILE A 550 22.89 10.27 11.53
CA ILE A 550 24.09 11.12 11.49
C ILE A 550 23.76 12.62 11.35
N THR A 551 22.57 12.93 10.83
CA THR A 551 22.05 14.29 10.64
C THR A 551 21.76 15.02 11.95
N THR A 552 21.84 14.37 13.12
CA THR A 552 21.82 15.05 14.42
C THR A 552 23.17 15.67 14.79
N LEU A 553 24.25 15.33 14.06
CA LEU A 553 25.60 15.85 14.29
C LEU A 553 25.88 17.09 13.43
N SER A 554 26.87 17.86 13.84
CA SER A 554 27.37 19.01 13.07
C SER A 554 28.88 19.18 13.26
N GLY A 555 29.51 20.04 12.46
CA GLY A 555 30.92 20.39 12.58
C GLY A 555 31.87 19.18 12.52
N GLU A 556 32.86 19.17 13.42
CA GLU A 556 33.90 18.13 13.45
C GLU A 556 33.35 16.74 13.79
N GLU A 557 32.34 16.64 14.67
CA GLU A 557 31.73 15.36 15.05
C GLU A 557 31.07 14.67 13.84
N PHE A 558 30.35 15.46 13.02
CA PHE A 558 29.75 14.96 11.77
C PHE A 558 30.83 14.47 10.80
N ILE A 559 31.88 15.27 10.56
CA ILE A 559 32.95 14.91 9.62
C ILE A 559 33.70 13.65 10.08
N ALA A 560 33.98 13.53 11.37
CA ALA A 560 34.65 12.35 11.93
C ALA A 560 33.79 11.08 11.78
N ALA A 561 32.51 11.13 12.15
CA ALA A 561 31.60 9.99 12.01
C ALA A 561 31.36 9.62 10.54
N TRP A 562 31.20 10.61 9.66
CA TRP A 562 31.03 10.39 8.22
C TRP A 562 32.27 9.72 7.59
N TRP A 563 33.47 10.14 7.98
CA TRP A 563 34.71 9.54 7.47
C TRP A 563 34.88 8.08 7.90
N GLN A 564 34.46 7.72 9.12
CA GLN A 564 34.42 6.33 9.58
C GLN A 564 33.50 5.48 8.69
N VAL A 565 32.30 5.98 8.34
CA VAL A 565 31.38 5.28 7.42
C VAL A 565 31.98 5.12 6.02
N VAL A 566 32.70 6.13 5.51
CA VAL A 566 33.40 6.04 4.21
C VAL A 566 34.47 4.94 4.21
N ASN A 567 35.22 4.79 5.30
CA ASN A 567 36.21 3.72 5.45
C ASN A 567 35.55 2.34 5.55
N CYS A 568 34.51 2.20 6.37
CA CYS A 568 33.69 0.99 6.46
C CYS A 568 33.15 0.56 5.08
N HIS A 569 32.51 1.47 4.34
CA HIS A 569 32.01 1.20 2.99
C HIS A 569 33.12 0.73 2.02
N ARG A 570 34.30 1.37 2.08
CA ARG A 570 35.46 1.00 1.26
C ARG A 570 36.01 -0.37 1.64
N ALA A 571 36.05 -0.71 2.93
CA ALA A 571 36.51 -2.00 3.41
C ALA A 571 35.52 -3.12 3.02
N LEU A 572 34.22 -2.92 3.21
CA LEU A 572 33.16 -3.82 2.74
C LEU A 572 33.22 -4.07 1.23
N TRP A 573 33.39 -3.01 0.43
CA TRP A 573 33.58 -3.12 -1.02
C TRP A 573 34.78 -3.99 -1.36
N LYS A 574 35.92 -3.85 -0.67
CA LYS A 574 37.09 -4.72 -0.87
C LYS A 574 36.82 -6.17 -0.45
N GLY A 575 36.12 -6.37 0.65
CA GLY A 575 35.68 -7.68 1.16
C GLY A 575 34.59 -8.36 0.34
N GLY A 576 34.11 -7.74 -0.75
CA GLY A 576 33.15 -8.34 -1.68
C GLY A 576 31.69 -7.98 -1.44
N VAL A 577 31.38 -7.14 -0.45
CA VAL A 577 30.01 -6.68 -0.16
C VAL A 577 29.76 -5.32 -0.81
N LEU A 578 28.70 -5.22 -1.61
CA LEU A 578 28.25 -3.99 -2.26
C LEU A 578 27.00 -3.48 -1.55
N HIS A 579 27.07 -2.32 -0.89
CA HIS A 579 25.94 -1.76 -0.12
C HIS A 579 24.75 -1.36 -1.00
N ARG A 580 25.04 -0.78 -2.18
CA ARG A 580 24.09 -0.31 -3.21
C ARG A 580 23.10 0.81 -2.80
N ASP A 581 22.84 1.03 -1.52
CA ASP A 581 21.95 2.09 -1.00
C ASP A 581 22.63 3.00 0.03
N VAL A 582 23.68 3.72 -0.40
CA VAL A 582 24.37 4.69 0.45
C VAL A 582 23.67 6.05 0.31
N SER A 583 22.88 6.40 1.32
CA SER A 583 22.05 7.61 1.36
C SER A 583 22.10 8.26 2.76
N PRO A 584 21.76 9.56 2.92
CA PRO A 584 21.82 10.24 4.22
C PRO A 584 20.96 9.62 5.33
N SER A 585 19.86 8.93 4.98
CA SER A 585 19.02 8.18 5.93
C SER A 585 19.67 6.90 6.46
N ASN A 586 20.64 6.37 5.70
CA ASN A 586 21.31 5.10 5.98
C ASN A 586 22.67 5.32 6.66
N LEU A 587 23.04 6.59 6.92
CA LEU A 587 24.19 6.98 7.71
C LEU A 587 23.75 7.25 9.16
N MET A 588 24.21 6.41 10.08
CA MET A 588 23.78 6.42 11.47
C MET A 588 24.99 6.59 12.41
N VAL A 589 24.74 6.82 13.70
CA VAL A 589 25.76 6.89 14.75
C VAL A 589 25.27 6.26 16.05
N TYR A 590 26.19 5.88 16.92
CA TYR A 590 25.94 5.69 18.36
C TYR A 590 27.05 6.36 19.17
N ARG A 591 26.87 6.44 20.49
CA ARG A 591 27.84 7.05 21.39
C ARG A 591 28.64 5.98 22.13
N LEU A 592 29.97 6.09 22.11
CA LEU A 592 30.89 5.22 22.83
C LEU A 592 31.89 6.08 23.60
N ARG A 593 31.95 5.94 24.93
CA ARG A 593 32.91 6.64 25.81
C ARG A 593 32.99 8.16 25.56
N GLY A 594 31.86 8.77 25.25
CA GLY A 594 31.73 10.20 24.98
C GLY A 594 31.79 10.61 23.51
N GLN A 595 32.40 9.79 22.63
CA GLN A 595 32.57 10.05 21.20
C GLN A 595 31.43 9.45 20.36
N PHE A 596 31.18 10.01 19.18
CA PHE A 596 30.27 9.42 18.19
C PHE A 596 31.02 8.47 17.26
N ILE A 597 30.42 7.29 17.04
CA ILE A 597 30.91 6.26 16.12
C ILE A 597 29.93 6.17 14.95
N GLY A 598 30.44 6.36 13.74
CA GLY A 598 29.69 6.26 12.48
C GLY A 598 29.36 4.82 12.12
N VAL A 599 28.13 4.58 11.66
CA VAL A 599 27.61 3.27 11.25
C VAL A 599 26.97 3.40 9.87
N LEU A 600 27.36 2.51 8.96
CA LEU A 600 26.66 2.30 7.69
C LEU A 600 25.53 1.29 7.94
N ASN A 601 24.29 1.68 7.71
CA ASN A 601 23.08 0.92 8.01
C ASN A 601 22.25 0.58 6.75
N ASP A 602 21.28 -0.33 6.89
CA ASP A 602 20.29 -0.75 5.87
C ASP A 602 20.88 -1.56 4.70
N TYR A 603 21.05 -2.86 4.93
CA TYR A 603 21.72 -3.79 3.99
C TYR A 603 20.74 -4.55 3.09
N ASP A 604 19.43 -4.28 3.15
CA ASP A 604 18.45 -5.01 2.34
C ASP A 604 18.59 -4.80 0.81
N LEU A 605 19.24 -3.71 0.38
CA LEU A 605 19.57 -3.48 -1.03
C LEU A 605 20.92 -4.05 -1.46
N SER A 606 21.71 -4.58 -0.52
CA SER A 606 23.07 -5.06 -0.76
C SER A 606 23.15 -6.32 -1.63
N SER A 607 24.37 -6.65 -2.07
CA SER A 607 24.71 -7.92 -2.69
C SER A 607 26.18 -8.26 -2.48
N PHE A 608 26.56 -9.50 -2.80
CA PHE A 608 27.96 -9.83 -3.07
C PHE A 608 28.39 -9.40 -4.49
N LYS A 609 29.70 -9.43 -4.74
CA LYS A 609 30.33 -9.15 -6.04
C LYS A 609 30.28 -10.32 -7.01
#